data_AF-A0A2E0GHF5-F1
#
_entry.id   AF-A0A2E0GHF5-F1
#
_cell.length_a   1.000
_cell.length_b   1.000
_cell.length_c   1.000
_cell.angle_alpha   90.00
_cell.angle_beta   90.00
_cell.angle_gamma   90.00
#
_symmetry.space_group_name_H-M   'P 1'
#
loop_
_entity.id
_entity.type
_entity.pdbx_description
1 polymer ?
#
loop_
_entity_poly.entity_id
_entity_poly.type
_entity_poly.pdbx_seq_one_letter_code
_entity_poly.pdbx_strand_id
1 'polypeptide(L)'
;MSKNSEKNIPRKAKGKRPQYFEDPAVDKLHLMLMAVMEELSVTRDRMDTIERLIEDKGLFKRNSIDNFKPTPEAEIERTQQRLQYISRVMRSIILDQDDSSDSSSELEFNEVVDIVSK
;
A
#
# COMPACT_ATOMS: atom_id res chain seq x y z
N MET A 1 45.00 -14.40 -19.86
CA MET A 1 44.10 -13.52 -19.08
C MET A 1 42.97 -13.06 -19.99
N SER A 2 41.82 -13.78 -19.98
CA SER A 2 40.66 -13.42 -20.80
C SER A 2 39.76 -12.48 -20.01
N LYS A 3 39.55 -11.26 -20.51
CA LYS A 3 38.69 -10.24 -19.89
C LYS A 3 37.24 -10.69 -19.99
N ASN A 4 36.62 -10.92 -18.83
CA ASN A 4 35.19 -11.18 -18.72
C ASN A 4 34.45 -9.88 -19.05
N SER A 5 33.81 -9.81 -20.22
CA SER A 5 32.97 -8.68 -20.60
C SER A 5 31.69 -8.71 -19.77
N GLU A 6 31.57 -7.80 -18.79
CA GLU A 6 30.33 -7.59 -18.05
C GLU A 6 29.19 -7.27 -19.04
N LYS A 7 28.29 -8.25 -19.24
CA LYS A 7 27.07 -8.05 -19.99
C LYS A 7 26.16 -7.13 -19.18
N ASN A 8 26.17 -5.85 -19.53
CA ASN A 8 25.21 -4.87 -19.03
C ASN A 8 23.82 -5.23 -19.58
N ILE A 9 23.03 -5.98 -18.81
CA ILE A 9 21.63 -6.27 -19.15
C ILE A 9 20.84 -4.97 -18.94
N PRO A 10 20.26 -4.37 -19.99
CA PRO A 10 19.43 -3.19 -19.82
C PRO A 10 18.22 -3.56 -18.96
N ARG A 11 18.10 -2.96 -17.77
CA ARG A 11 17.00 -3.20 -16.80
C ARG A 11 15.62 -2.72 -17.29
N LYS A 12 15.51 -2.13 -18.47
CA LYS A 12 14.26 -1.58 -19.01
C LYS A 12 13.74 -2.47 -20.13
N ALA A 13 12.57 -3.07 -19.91
CA ALA A 13 11.85 -3.83 -20.93
C ALA A 13 11.61 -2.96 -22.17
N LYS A 14 11.99 -3.47 -23.35
CA LYS A 14 11.75 -2.82 -24.64
C LYS A 14 10.30 -3.13 -25.07
N GLY A 15 9.38 -2.24 -24.70
CA GLY A 15 7.98 -2.28 -25.15
C GLY A 15 7.27 -1.00 -24.71
N LYS A 16 6.47 -0.40 -25.60
CA LYS A 16 5.55 0.67 -25.19
C LYS A 16 4.54 0.00 -24.25
N ARG A 17 4.40 0.51 -23.02
CA ARG A 17 3.43 -0.02 -22.06
C ARG A 17 2.03 0.01 -22.72
N PRO A 18 1.23 -1.07 -22.61
CA PRO A 18 -0.12 -1.04 -23.15
C PRO A 18 -0.89 0.13 -22.53
N GLN A 19 -1.51 0.91 -23.39
CA GLN A 19 -2.38 2.02 -23.03
C GLN A 19 -3.81 1.53 -23.19
N TYR A 20 -4.57 1.46 -22.10
CA TYR A 20 -5.95 0.97 -22.11
C TYR A 20 -6.96 2.12 -22.12
N PHE A 21 -6.58 3.30 -21.61
CA PHE A 21 -7.44 4.48 -21.54
C PHE A 21 -6.90 5.64 -22.39
N GLU A 22 -7.78 6.58 -22.76
CA GLU A 22 -7.38 7.73 -23.57
C GLU A 22 -6.36 8.63 -22.85
N ASP A 23 -6.54 8.83 -21.55
CA ASP A 23 -5.62 9.57 -20.70
C ASP A 23 -4.55 8.63 -20.10
N PRO A 24 -3.25 8.81 -20.43
CA PRO A 24 -2.16 8.03 -19.84
C PRO A 24 -2.06 8.14 -18.31
N ALA A 25 -2.61 9.18 -17.69
CA ALA A 25 -2.68 9.28 -16.22
C ALA A 25 -3.64 8.25 -15.62
N VAL A 26 -4.77 7.97 -16.30
CA VAL A 26 -5.75 6.96 -15.87
C VAL A 26 -5.15 5.55 -15.98
N ASP A 27 -4.38 5.27 -17.01
CA ASP A 27 -3.65 3.99 -17.13
C ASP A 27 -2.62 3.79 -16.01
N LYS A 28 -1.89 4.85 -15.65
CA LYS A 28 -0.94 4.78 -14.52
C LYS A 28 -1.68 4.51 -13.22
N LEU A 29 -2.79 5.22 -12.97
CA LEU A 29 -3.63 5.00 -11.78
C LEU A 29 -4.16 3.57 -11.74
N HIS A 30 -4.66 3.07 -12.87
CA HIS A 30 -5.16 1.71 -12.99
C HIS A 30 -4.07 0.66 -12.69
N LEU A 31 -2.86 0.82 -13.24
CA LEU A 31 -1.73 -0.07 -12.95
C LEU A 31 -1.32 -0.02 -11.48
N MET A 32 -1.31 1.17 -10.86
CA MET A 32 -1.03 1.31 -9.43
C MET A 32 -2.10 0.62 -8.58
N LEU A 33 -3.38 0.79 -8.92
CA LEU A 33 -4.49 0.13 -8.25
C LEU A 33 -4.39 -1.40 -8.39
N MET A 34 -4.06 -1.92 -9.57
CA MET A 34 -3.85 -3.35 -9.80
C MET A 34 -2.74 -3.92 -8.91
N ALA A 35 -1.61 -3.22 -8.81
CA ALA A 35 -0.51 -3.62 -7.94
C ALA A 35 -0.93 -3.64 -6.45
N VAL A 36 -1.68 -2.63 -5.99
CA VAL A 36 -2.20 -2.60 -4.62
C VAL A 36 -3.20 -3.73 -4.37
N MET A 37 -4.07 -4.04 -5.34
CA MET A 37 -5.00 -5.17 -5.22
C MET A 37 -4.29 -6.52 -5.13
N GLU A 38 -3.21 -6.70 -5.89
CA GLU A 38 -2.38 -7.91 -5.83
C GLU A 38 -1.74 -8.07 -4.44
N GLU A 39 -1.09 -7.02 -3.94
CA GLU A 39 -0.48 -7.02 -2.59
C GLU A 39 -1.52 -7.24 -1.49
N LEU A 40 -2.72 -6.64 -1.62
CA LEU A 40 -3.82 -6.85 -0.68
C LEU A 40 -4.33 -8.30 -0.71
N SER A 41 -4.43 -8.91 -1.90
CA SER A 41 -4.83 -10.31 -2.04
C SER A 41 -3.84 -11.24 -1.34
N VAL A 42 -2.53 -11.07 -1.60
CA VAL A 42 -1.48 -11.87 -0.96
C VAL A 42 -1.49 -11.68 0.56
N THR A 43 -1.73 -10.45 1.03
CA THR A 43 -1.85 -10.15 2.46
C THR A 43 -3.04 -10.87 3.09
N ARG A 44 -4.20 -10.87 2.43
CA ARG A 44 -5.40 -11.57 2.90
C ARG A 44 -5.19 -13.08 2.97
N ASP A 45 -4.55 -13.68 1.98
CA ASP A 45 -4.22 -15.11 1.97
C ASP A 45 -3.26 -15.48 3.11
N ARG A 46 -2.27 -14.62 3.39
CA ARG A 46 -1.37 -14.79 4.53
C ARG A 46 -2.12 -14.68 5.87
N MET A 47 -3.07 -13.76 5.99
CA MET A 47 -3.91 -13.66 7.20
C MET A 47 -4.75 -14.92 7.39
N ASP A 48 -5.48 -15.40 6.37
CA ASP A 48 -6.25 -16.66 6.45
C ASP A 48 -5.37 -17.85 6.86
N THR A 49 -4.14 -17.92 6.32
CA THR A 49 -3.17 -18.95 6.71
C THR A 49 -2.82 -18.87 8.20
N ILE A 50 -2.54 -17.67 8.72
CA ILE A 50 -2.24 -17.45 10.14
C ILE A 50 -3.42 -17.86 11.01
N GLU A 51 -4.63 -17.45 10.63
CA GLU A 51 -5.86 -17.75 11.35
C GLU A 51 -6.12 -19.25 11.46
N ARG A 52 -5.91 -20.00 10.36
CA ARG A 52 -6.01 -21.46 10.34
C ARG A 52 -4.97 -22.13 11.21
N LEU A 53 -3.71 -21.68 11.13
CA LEU A 53 -2.62 -22.24 11.94
C LEU A 53 -2.82 -21.99 13.44
N ILE A 54 -3.40 -20.85 13.81
CA ILE A 54 -3.73 -20.54 15.20
C ILE A 54 -4.89 -21.41 15.71
N GLU A 55 -5.93 -21.60 14.89
CA GLU A 55 -7.07 -22.46 15.23
C GLU A 55 -6.65 -23.93 15.36
N ASP A 56 -5.80 -24.42 14.44
CA ASP A 56 -5.22 -25.77 14.49
C ASP A 56 -4.39 -25.99 15.77
N LYS A 57 -3.69 -24.94 16.24
CA LYS A 57 -2.97 -24.95 17.52
C LYS A 57 -3.85 -24.77 18.75
N GLY A 58 -5.16 -24.57 18.59
CA GLY A 58 -6.12 -24.46 19.68
C GLY A 58 -6.05 -23.17 20.50
N LEU A 59 -5.46 -22.09 19.96
CA LEU A 59 -5.32 -20.80 20.67
C LEU A 59 -6.64 -20.02 20.68
N PHE A 60 -7.29 -19.87 19.52
CA PHE A 60 -8.63 -19.30 19.39
C PHE A 60 -9.29 -19.80 18.11
N LYS A 61 -10.62 -19.67 18.03
CA LYS A 61 -11.39 -20.02 16.82
C LYS A 61 -11.36 -18.88 15.83
N ARG A 62 -11.42 -19.15 14.52
CA ARG A 62 -11.43 -18.08 13.50
C ARG A 62 -12.55 -17.06 13.68
N ASN A 63 -13.75 -17.55 14.04
CA ASN A 63 -14.90 -16.73 14.43
C ASN A 63 -14.59 -15.68 15.52
N SER A 64 -13.61 -15.93 16.39
CA SER A 64 -13.23 -15.01 17.45
C SER A 64 -12.63 -13.71 16.92
N ILE A 65 -12.06 -13.72 15.71
CA ILE A 65 -11.59 -12.51 15.01
C ILE A 65 -12.78 -11.69 14.51
N ASP A 66 -13.75 -12.32 13.85
CA ASP A 66 -14.95 -11.64 13.34
C ASP A 66 -15.78 -11.02 14.46
N ASN A 67 -15.81 -11.67 15.63
CA ASN A 67 -16.52 -11.21 16.81
C ASN A 67 -15.64 -10.38 17.77
N PHE A 68 -14.39 -10.11 17.40
CA PHE A 68 -13.46 -9.38 18.27
C PHE A 68 -13.95 -7.95 18.47
N LYS A 69 -14.16 -7.57 19.74
CA LYS A 69 -14.44 -6.19 20.13
C LYS A 69 -13.15 -5.58 20.67
N PRO A 70 -12.52 -4.64 19.95
CA PRO A 70 -11.32 -3.98 20.44
C PRO A 70 -11.65 -3.21 21.73
N THR A 71 -10.69 -3.16 22.65
CA THR A 71 -10.77 -2.22 23.77
C THR A 71 -10.52 -0.80 23.27
N PRO A 72 -10.92 0.24 24.03
CA PRO A 72 -10.63 1.62 23.67
C PRO A 72 -9.13 1.87 23.40
N GLU A 73 -8.25 1.22 24.15
CA GLU A 73 -6.80 1.31 23.95
C GLU A 73 -6.37 0.70 22.61
N ALA A 74 -6.93 -0.46 22.25
CA ALA A 74 -6.64 -1.12 20.97
C ALA A 74 -7.15 -0.31 19.78
N GLU A 75 -8.28 0.40 19.91
CA GLU A 75 -8.79 1.32 18.88
C GLU A 75 -7.87 2.54 18.69
N ILE A 76 -7.39 3.13 19.79
CA ILE A 76 -6.43 4.23 19.76
C ILE A 76 -5.14 3.77 19.06
N GLU A 77 -4.61 2.62 19.44
CA GLU A 77 -3.39 2.06 18.84
C GLU A 77 -3.57 1.82 17.34
N ARG A 78 -4.68 1.19 16.92
CA ARG A 78 -4.99 0.97 15.50
C ARG A 78 -5.09 2.28 14.72
N THR A 79 -5.68 3.30 15.33
CA THR A 79 -5.82 4.61 14.69
C THR A 79 -4.46 5.28 14.52
N GLN A 80 -3.61 5.25 15.54
CA GLN A 80 -2.24 5.76 15.45
C GLN A 80 -1.42 5.00 14.40
N GLN A 81 -1.49 3.67 14.37
CA GLN A 81 -0.81 2.84 13.37
C GLN A 81 -1.30 3.16 11.95
N ARG A 82 -2.62 3.32 11.76
CA ARG A 82 -3.21 3.70 10.46
C ARG A 82 -2.72 5.07 10.00
N LEU A 83 -2.72 6.08 10.87
CA LEU A 83 -2.21 7.42 10.56
C LEU A 83 -0.71 7.41 10.22
N GLN A 84 0.09 6.66 10.97
CA GLN A 84 1.52 6.48 10.69
C GLN A 84 1.77 5.77 9.35
N TYR A 85 0.94 4.78 9.01
CA TYR A 85 1.03 4.09 7.74
C TYR A 85 0.67 5.02 6.57
N ILE A 86 -0.47 5.71 6.65
CA ILE A 86 -0.92 6.67 5.64
C ILE A 86 0.13 7.76 5.42
N SER A 87 0.61 8.39 6.49
CA SER A 87 1.64 9.43 6.40
C SER A 87 2.94 8.93 5.76
N ARG A 88 3.38 7.69 6.02
CA ARG A 88 4.58 7.10 5.38
C ARG A 88 4.38 6.86 3.89
N VAL A 89 3.21 6.34 3.50
CA VAL A 89 2.88 6.07 2.10
C VAL A 89 2.78 7.39 1.31
N MET A 90 2.09 8.38 1.86
CA MET A 90 1.84 9.67 1.23
C MET A 90 3.06 10.60 1.24
N ARG A 91 4.06 10.37 2.10
CA ARG A 91 5.29 11.19 2.15
C ARG A 91 6.02 11.30 0.81
N SER A 92 5.98 10.24 -0.01
CA SER A 92 6.60 10.28 -1.34
C SER A 92 5.89 11.25 -2.30
N ILE A 93 4.57 11.35 -2.20
CA ILE A 93 3.73 12.27 -2.98
C ILE A 93 3.93 13.72 -2.50
N ILE A 94 4.12 13.93 -1.19
CA ILE A 94 4.35 15.24 -0.58
C ILE A 94 5.72 15.82 -1.00
N LEU A 95 6.78 15.00 -0.96
CA LEU A 95 8.11 15.46 -1.37
C LEU A 95 8.20 15.81 -2.86
N ASP A 96 7.43 15.12 -3.71
CA ASP A 96 7.31 15.47 -5.12
C ASP A 96 6.51 16.77 -5.35
N GLN A 97 5.66 17.19 -4.39
CA GLN A 97 4.93 18.46 -4.42
C GLN A 97 5.76 19.64 -3.88
N ASP A 98 6.59 19.45 -2.85
CA ASP A 98 7.42 20.54 -2.27
C ASP A 98 8.48 21.08 -3.24
N ASP A 99 8.95 20.26 -4.20
CA ASP A 99 9.84 20.71 -5.28
C ASP A 99 9.09 21.50 -6.38
N SER A 100 7.75 21.48 -6.39
CA SER A 100 6.92 22.34 -7.21
C SER A 100 6.41 23.51 -6.37
N SER A 101 6.81 24.73 -6.73
CA SER A 101 6.58 25.97 -5.96
C SER A 101 5.10 26.41 -5.93
N ASP A 102 4.20 25.60 -5.39
CA ASP A 102 2.79 25.94 -5.24
C ASP A 102 2.30 25.52 -3.84
N SER A 103 2.34 26.49 -2.92
CA SER A 103 2.00 26.35 -1.49
C SER A 103 0.50 26.24 -1.22
N SER A 104 -0.28 25.73 -2.17
CA SER A 104 -1.74 25.71 -2.15
C SER A 104 -2.33 24.33 -1.77
N SER A 105 -1.51 23.28 -1.66
CA SER A 105 -1.94 21.89 -1.43
C SER A 105 -1.77 21.36 0.01
N GLU A 106 -1.05 22.05 0.90
CA GLU A 106 -0.91 21.64 2.32
C GLU A 106 -2.28 21.50 3.04
N LEU A 107 -3.31 22.18 2.54
CA LEU A 107 -4.65 22.19 3.12
C LEU A 107 -5.54 21.00 2.73
N GLU A 108 -5.16 20.16 1.75
CA GLU A 108 -5.93 18.94 1.39
C GLU A 108 -5.55 17.71 2.25
N PHE A 109 -4.37 17.72 2.87
CA PHE A 109 -3.84 16.56 3.60
C PHE A 109 -4.63 16.24 4.88
N ASN A 110 -4.93 17.26 5.68
CA ASN A 110 -5.72 17.06 6.90
C ASN A 110 -7.13 16.56 6.56
N GLU A 111 -7.69 17.00 5.44
CA GLU A 111 -9.02 16.57 4.99
C GLU A 111 -9.01 15.10 4.53
N VAL A 112 -8.02 14.67 3.75
CA VAL A 112 -7.89 13.25 3.35
C VAL A 112 -7.64 12.35 4.57
N VAL A 113 -6.80 12.79 5.50
CA VAL A 113 -6.56 12.07 6.75
C VAL A 113 -7.84 11.98 7.58
N ASP A 114 -8.62 13.06 7.68
CA ASP A 114 -9.91 13.08 8.37
C ASP A 114 -10.96 12.18 7.70
N ILE A 115 -10.97 12.07 6.37
CA ILE A 115 -11.87 11.18 5.62
C ILE A 115 -11.53 9.71 5.87
N VAL A 116 -10.24 9.35 5.92
CA VAL A 116 -9.79 7.96 6.09
C VAL A 116 -9.74 7.54 7.57
N SER A 117 -9.75 8.49 8.50
CA SER A 117 -9.67 8.22 9.95
C SER A 117 -11.03 8.12 10.66
N LYS A 118 -12.14 8.48 10.01
CA LYS A 118 -13.52 8.18 10.46
C LYS A 118 -13.86 6.70 10.33
#